data_AF-A0A0F7CLA8-F1
#
_entry.id   AF-A0A0F7CLA8-F1
#
_cell.length_a   1.000
_cell.length_b   1.000
_cell.length_c   1.000
_cell.angle_alpha   90.00
_cell.angle_beta   90.00
_cell.angle_gamma   90.00
#
_symmetry.space_group_name_H-M   'P 1'
#
loop_
_entity.id
_entity.type
_entity.pdbx_description
1 polymer ?
#
loop_
_entity_poly.entity_id
_entity_poly.type
_entity_poly.pdbx_seq_one_letter_code
_entity_poly.pdbx_strand_id
1 'polypeptide(L)'
;MLEWLLSGVNWSYMALAFSAVLVEALWGLHLTHSPVPSVRERGYSLIWESLEGFTFGALLLLSIAVFEGPILGWVKGVDVATAERMWAEAQQRLSDYLLSIALLERDLSLTVVFSSLAGTVGASSILARFMAQYLLFFSTAMLFLTYIVKGYGSLMFSIGIALASVRRVRSIGSYLVFSVIAIVVASCSLAPFVYNSLQSLRFSYKPGIIDVLSEAFKQLFTDRLRDLIEDGKLLSYIATVATVAVAVITAVAAALSRASGGLMDTLMSRVRGL
;
A
#
# COMPACT_ATOMS: atom_id res chain seq x y z
N MET A 1 13.25 -2.21 -5.35
CA MET A 1 11.83 -1.78 -5.23
C MET A 1 11.73 -0.41 -4.57
N LEU A 2 12.58 -0.06 -3.59
CA LEU A 2 12.70 1.30 -3.04
C LEU A 2 13.91 2.07 -3.60
N GLU A 3 14.79 1.43 -4.38
CA GLU A 3 15.93 2.09 -5.05
C GLU A 3 15.56 3.38 -5.82
N TRP A 4 14.42 3.40 -6.52
CA TRP A 4 13.93 4.61 -7.22
C TRP A 4 13.53 5.72 -6.22
N LEU A 5 13.10 5.32 -5.03
CA LEU A 5 12.69 6.18 -3.92
C LEU A 5 13.91 6.80 -3.23
N LEU A 6 14.99 6.02 -3.06
CA LEU A 6 16.27 6.48 -2.52
C LEU A 6 17.07 7.33 -3.52
N SER A 7 17.12 6.93 -4.79
CA SER A 7 17.79 7.70 -5.85
C SER A 7 17.03 8.99 -6.21
N GLY A 8 15.70 8.98 -6.02
CA GLY A 8 14.84 10.15 -6.18
C GLY A 8 14.78 11.07 -4.96
N VAL A 9 15.52 10.80 -3.87
CA VAL A 9 15.55 11.69 -2.71
C VAL A 9 16.06 13.05 -3.13
N ASN A 10 15.20 14.06 -3.02
CA ASN A 10 15.60 15.42 -3.25
C ASN A 10 16.40 15.91 -2.05
N TRP A 11 17.73 15.87 -2.18
CA TRP A 11 18.69 16.31 -1.17
C TRP A 11 18.48 17.76 -0.75
N SER A 12 17.78 18.58 -1.53
CA SER A 12 17.46 19.96 -1.15
C SER A 12 16.58 20.03 0.11
N TYR A 13 15.61 19.13 0.29
CA TYR A 13 14.78 19.10 1.52
C TYR A 13 15.57 18.63 2.74
N MET A 14 16.50 17.69 2.55
CA MET A 14 17.44 17.32 3.61
C MET A 14 18.38 18.47 3.97
N ALA A 15 18.94 19.15 2.97
CA ALA A 15 19.80 20.31 3.19
C ALA A 15 19.05 21.43 3.92
N LEU A 16 17.77 21.67 3.58
CA LEU A 16 16.91 22.61 4.30
C LEU A 16 16.70 22.18 5.76
N ALA A 17 16.36 20.92 6.01
CA ALA A 17 16.20 20.41 7.38
C ALA A 17 17.51 20.53 8.18
N PHE A 18 18.64 20.15 7.59
CA PHE A 18 19.95 20.28 8.23
C PHE A 18 20.34 21.73 8.48
N SER A 19 20.02 22.65 7.55
CA SER A 19 20.26 24.07 7.75
C SER A 19 19.43 24.63 8.90
N ALA A 20 18.16 24.22 9.04
CA ALA A 20 17.30 24.62 10.15
C ALA A 20 17.85 24.10 11.49
N VAL A 21 18.25 22.84 11.53
CA VAL A 21 18.88 22.23 12.72
C VAL A 21 20.20 22.92 13.08
N LEU A 22 21.00 23.31 12.08
CA LEU A 22 22.26 24.02 12.31
C LEU A 22 22.01 25.43 12.84
N VAL A 23 21.01 26.14 12.33
CA VAL A 23 20.59 27.45 12.86
C VAL A 23 20.13 27.32 14.32
N GLU A 24 19.36 26.29 14.66
CA GLU A 24 18.96 26.01 16.05
C GLU A 24 20.18 25.73 16.95
N ALA A 25 21.16 24.97 16.46
CA ALA A 25 22.39 24.68 17.19
C ALA A 25 23.23 25.94 17.43
N LEU A 26 23.40 26.78 16.40
CA LEU A 26 24.11 28.07 16.51
C LEU A 26 23.39 29.03 17.46
N TRP A 27 22.06 29.05 17.41
CA TRP A 27 21.26 29.84 18.35
C TRP A 27 21.42 29.33 19.79
N GLY A 28 21.42 28.01 19.99
CA GLY A 28 21.74 27.39 21.28
C GLY A 28 23.12 27.79 21.80
N LEU A 29 24.14 27.80 20.93
CA LEU A 29 25.52 28.22 21.26
C LEU A 29 25.63 29.71 21.59
N HIS A 30 24.82 30.56 20.94
CA HIS A 30 24.73 31.96 21.33
C HIS A 30 24.14 32.11 22.75
N LEU A 31 23.08 31.34 23.06
CA LEU A 31 22.43 31.37 24.38
C LEU A 31 23.31 30.83 25.51
N THR A 32 24.28 29.95 25.24
CA THR A 32 25.19 29.46 26.30
C THR A 32 26.12 30.54 26.84
N HIS A 33 26.41 31.58 26.05
CA HIS A 33 27.23 32.72 26.45
C HIS A 33 26.48 33.75 27.31
N SER A 34 25.18 33.56 27.54
CA SER A 34 24.41 34.52 28.36
C SER A 34 24.84 34.49 29.83
N PRO A 35 24.79 35.65 30.53
CA PRO A 35 25.09 35.74 31.95
C PRO A 35 23.99 35.11 32.84
N VAL A 36 22.80 34.86 32.30
CA VAL A 36 21.66 34.31 33.04
C VAL A 36 21.69 32.78 33.02
N PRO A 37 21.71 32.10 34.18
CA PRO A 37 21.79 30.63 34.25
C PRO A 37 20.64 29.89 33.54
N SER A 38 19.41 30.37 33.70
CA SER A 38 18.22 29.74 33.08
C SER A 38 18.23 29.80 31.55
N VAL A 39 18.84 30.83 30.97
CA VAL A 39 19.01 30.97 29.52
C VAL A 39 20.12 30.06 29.00
N ARG A 40 21.16 29.85 29.81
CA ARG A 40 22.27 28.95 29.50
C ARG A 40 21.84 27.49 29.45
N GLU A 41 21.05 27.04 30.42
CA GLU A 41 20.44 25.69 30.43
C GLU A 41 19.61 25.44 29.17
N ARG A 42 18.82 26.44 28.75
CA ARG A 42 18.05 26.38 27.51
C ARG A 42 18.92 26.34 26.26
N GLY A 43 20.07 27.00 26.28
CA GLY A 43 21.07 26.92 25.21
C GLY A 43 21.64 25.50 25.07
N TYR A 44 22.02 24.86 26.18
CA TYR A 44 22.49 23.48 26.18
C TYR A 44 21.41 22.49 25.73
N SER A 45 20.15 22.69 26.15
CA SER A 45 19.06 21.82 25.71
C SER A 45 18.83 21.92 24.21
N LEU A 46 18.89 23.13 23.62
CA LEU A 46 18.76 23.33 22.19
C LEU A 46 19.87 22.65 21.39
N ILE A 47 21.13 22.77 21.82
CA ILE A 47 22.28 22.12 21.15
C ILE A 47 22.10 20.60 21.13
N TRP A 48 21.74 20.01 22.27
CA TRP A 48 21.51 18.56 22.36
C TRP A 48 20.32 18.11 21.52
N GLU A 49 19.24 18.88 21.48
CA GLU A 49 18.06 18.60 20.67
C GLU A 49 18.36 18.67 19.17
N SER A 50 19.19 19.61 18.72
CA SER A 50 19.63 19.71 17.33
C SER A 50 20.49 18.51 16.93
N LEU A 51 21.42 18.09 17.80
CA LEU A 51 22.29 16.93 17.55
C LEU A 51 21.48 15.62 17.53
N GLU A 52 20.45 15.51 18.37
CA GLU A 52 19.47 14.42 18.37
C GLU A 52 18.66 14.37 17.07
N GLY A 53 18.19 15.53 16.58
CA GLY A 53 17.48 15.64 15.31
C GLY A 53 18.33 15.16 14.13
N PHE A 54 19.60 15.58 14.08
CA PHE A 54 20.56 15.17 13.06
C PHE A 54 20.82 13.66 13.07
N THR A 55 21.15 13.12 14.25
CA THR A 55 21.47 11.70 14.42
C THR A 55 20.27 10.81 14.11
N PHE A 56 19.06 11.20 14.52
CA PHE A 56 17.85 10.45 14.23
C PHE A 56 17.51 10.42 12.74
N GLY A 57 17.54 11.58 12.06
CA GLY A 57 17.29 11.67 10.62
C GLY A 57 18.29 10.82 9.81
N ALA A 58 19.57 10.89 10.18
CA ALA A 58 20.62 10.08 9.56
C ALA A 58 20.46 8.59 9.83
N LEU A 59 20.17 8.19 11.07
CA LEU A 59 19.93 6.79 11.44
C LEU A 59 18.70 6.23 10.75
N LEU A 60 17.62 7.00 10.62
CA LEU A 60 16.40 6.57 9.94
C LEU A 60 16.66 6.34 8.45
N LEU A 61 17.34 7.26 7.77
CA LEU A 61 17.73 7.07 6.38
C LEU A 61 18.66 5.87 6.21
N LEU A 62 19.67 5.73 7.07
CA LEU A 62 20.62 4.62 7.02
C LEU A 62 19.94 3.28 7.31
N SER A 63 19.01 3.24 8.27
CA SER A 63 18.22 2.04 8.56
C SER A 63 17.42 1.64 7.33
N ILE A 64 16.74 2.58 6.67
CA ILE A 64 15.96 2.27 5.47
C ILE A 64 16.88 1.78 4.33
N ALA A 65 18.03 2.42 4.12
CA ALA A 65 18.98 2.02 3.09
C ALA A 65 19.60 0.64 3.33
N VAL A 66 19.95 0.32 4.59
CA VAL A 66 20.57 -0.96 4.97
C VAL A 66 19.55 -2.09 4.97
N PHE A 67 18.33 -1.85 5.45
CA PHE A 67 17.30 -2.87 5.55
C PHE A 67 16.50 -3.06 4.25
N GLU A 68 16.64 -2.19 3.24
CA GLU A 68 16.01 -2.37 1.93
C GLU A 68 16.38 -3.74 1.33
N GLY A 69 17.67 -4.01 1.16
CA GLY A 69 18.16 -5.22 0.50
C GLY A 69 17.74 -6.52 1.19
N PRO A 70 18.00 -6.68 2.51
CA PRO A 70 17.68 -7.90 3.24
C PRO A 70 16.18 -8.11 3.45
N ILE A 71 15.37 -7.07 3.66
CA ILE A 71 13.93 -7.25 3.91
C ILE A 71 13.17 -7.43 2.59
N LEU A 72 13.52 -6.66 1.56
CA LEU A 72 12.87 -6.76 0.26
C LEU A 72 13.41 -7.90 -0.60
N GLY A 73 14.60 -8.43 -0.31
CA GLY A 73 15.08 -9.66 -0.96
C GLY A 73 14.20 -10.88 -0.68
N TRP A 74 13.50 -10.90 0.46
CA TRP A 74 12.56 -11.96 0.84
C TRP A 74 11.15 -11.73 0.28
N VAL A 75 10.76 -10.47 0.08
CA VAL A 75 9.50 -10.09 -0.55
C VAL A 75 9.74 -9.95 -2.05
N LYS A 76 9.43 -10.99 -2.84
CA LYS A 76 9.47 -10.95 -4.32
C LYS A 76 8.44 -9.94 -4.88
N GLY A 77 8.68 -8.65 -4.67
CA GLY A 77 7.88 -7.56 -5.19
C GLY A 77 8.31 -7.20 -6.61
N VAL A 78 7.36 -6.70 -7.40
CA VAL A 78 7.63 -6.12 -8.72
C VAL A 78 7.98 -4.63 -8.59
N ASP A 79 8.51 -4.03 -9.65
CA ASP A 79 8.69 -2.58 -9.69
C ASP A 79 7.34 -1.83 -9.69
N VAL A 80 7.32 -0.58 -9.21
CA VAL A 80 6.12 0.25 -9.10
C VAL A 80 5.42 0.43 -10.45
N ALA A 81 6.18 0.61 -11.54
CA ALA A 81 5.61 0.73 -12.88
C ALA A 81 4.96 -0.58 -13.36
N THR A 82 5.51 -1.72 -12.97
CA THR A 82 4.92 -3.03 -13.27
C THR A 82 3.68 -3.27 -12.42
N ALA A 83 3.71 -2.91 -11.13
CA ALA A 83 2.56 -3.00 -10.24
C ALA A 83 1.36 -2.20 -10.77
N GLU A 84 1.60 -0.98 -11.25
CA GLU A 84 0.58 -0.14 -11.89
C GLU A 84 -0.12 -0.85 -13.06
N ARG A 85 0.64 -1.45 -13.97
CA ARG A 85 0.09 -2.19 -15.11
C ARG A 85 -0.72 -3.41 -14.65
N MET A 86 -0.19 -4.17 -13.70
CA MET A 86 -0.88 -5.35 -13.17
C MET A 86 -2.21 -4.98 -12.48
N TRP A 87 -2.27 -3.86 -11.77
CA TRP A 87 -3.52 -3.37 -11.17
C TRP A 87 -4.52 -2.91 -12.23
N ALA A 88 -4.09 -2.22 -13.28
CA ALA A 88 -4.95 -1.80 -14.38
C ALA A 88 -5.52 -3.01 -15.16
N GLU A 89 -4.69 -4.01 -15.44
CA GLU A 89 -5.11 -5.25 -16.09
C GLU A 89 -6.05 -6.08 -15.19
N ALA A 90 -5.80 -6.11 -13.88
CA ALA A 90 -6.69 -6.75 -12.90
C ALA A 90 -8.08 -6.10 -12.89
N GLN A 91 -8.16 -4.76 -12.93
CA GLN A 91 -9.43 -4.03 -13.03
C GLN A 91 -10.18 -4.40 -14.32
N GLN A 92 -9.47 -4.42 -15.45
CA GLN A 92 -10.08 -4.78 -16.73
C GLN A 92 -10.63 -6.21 -16.69
N ARG A 93 -9.83 -7.18 -16.22
CA ARG A 93 -10.25 -8.58 -16.10
C ARG A 93 -11.48 -8.76 -15.21
N LEU A 94 -11.54 -8.06 -14.07
CA LEU A 94 -12.69 -8.07 -13.16
C LEU A 94 -13.95 -7.44 -13.79
N SER A 95 -13.77 -6.36 -14.55
CA SER A 95 -14.86 -5.70 -15.28
C SER A 95 -15.43 -6.62 -16.37
N ASP A 96 -14.55 -7.27 -17.14
CA ASP A 96 -14.92 -8.24 -18.17
C ASP A 96 -15.62 -9.47 -17.58
N TYR A 97 -15.16 -9.92 -16.40
CA TYR A 97 -15.78 -11.01 -15.66
C TYR A 97 -17.21 -10.65 -15.21
N LEU A 98 -17.40 -9.48 -14.60
CA LEU A 98 -18.73 -8.99 -14.21
C LEU A 98 -19.67 -8.81 -15.41
N LEU A 99 -19.15 -8.28 -16.52
CA LEU A 99 -19.90 -8.13 -17.77
C LEU A 99 -20.30 -9.50 -18.35
N SER A 100 -19.41 -10.49 -18.29
CA SER A 100 -19.71 -11.87 -18.72
C SER A 100 -20.89 -12.47 -17.94
N ILE A 101 -20.93 -12.25 -16.62
CA ILE A 101 -22.05 -12.74 -15.79
C ILE A 101 -23.33 -11.98 -16.14
N ALA A 102 -23.26 -10.67 -16.33
CA ALA A 102 -24.41 -9.85 -16.70
C ALA A 102 -25.00 -10.24 -18.08
N LEU A 103 -24.14 -10.52 -19.07
CA LEU A 103 -24.57 -11.00 -20.39
C LEU A 103 -25.25 -12.37 -20.29
N LEU A 104 -24.71 -13.29 -19.49
CA LEU A 104 -25.33 -14.60 -19.26
C LEU A 104 -26.74 -14.45 -18.66
N GLU A 105 -26.91 -13.60 -17.63
CA GLU A 105 -28.23 -13.37 -17.04
C GLU A 105 -29.21 -12.70 -18.00
N ARG A 106 -28.75 -11.73 -18.78
CA ARG A 106 -29.55 -11.10 -19.82
C ARG A 106 -30.05 -12.14 -20.82
N ASP A 107 -29.16 -12.98 -21.33
CA ASP A 107 -29.52 -13.96 -22.35
C ASP A 107 -30.43 -15.07 -21.77
N LEU A 108 -30.25 -15.46 -20.50
CA LEU A 108 -31.16 -16.38 -19.78
C LEU A 108 -32.55 -15.79 -19.54
N SER A 109 -32.63 -14.50 -19.18
CA SER A 109 -33.89 -13.81 -18.92
C SER A 109 -34.70 -13.52 -20.20
N LEU A 110 -34.01 -13.34 -21.34
CA LEU A 110 -34.67 -13.17 -22.64
C LEU A 110 -35.30 -14.48 -23.15
N THR A 111 -34.79 -15.64 -22.72
CA THR A 111 -35.39 -16.93 -23.06
C THR A 111 -36.48 -17.34 -22.05
N VAL A 112 -37.75 -17.28 -22.47
CA VAL A 112 -38.93 -17.58 -21.62
C VAL A 112 -38.82 -18.94 -20.91
N VAL A 113 -38.25 -19.96 -21.57
CA VAL A 113 -38.07 -21.31 -21.01
C VAL A 113 -37.02 -21.35 -19.89
N PHE A 114 -36.02 -20.47 -19.91
CA PHE A 114 -34.91 -20.44 -18.94
C PHE A 114 -35.00 -19.27 -17.95
N SER A 115 -36.10 -18.53 -17.94
CA SER A 115 -36.32 -17.43 -17.00
C SER A 115 -36.20 -17.87 -15.53
N SER A 116 -36.54 -19.12 -15.20
CA SER A 116 -36.36 -19.68 -13.85
C SER A 116 -34.89 -19.99 -13.52
N LEU A 117 -34.09 -20.36 -14.53
CA LEU A 117 -32.65 -20.61 -14.42
C LEU A 117 -31.85 -19.32 -14.19
N ALA A 118 -32.33 -18.19 -14.69
CA ALA A 118 -31.75 -16.88 -14.42
C ALA A 118 -31.70 -16.60 -12.90
N GLY A 119 -32.75 -16.99 -12.16
CA GLY A 119 -32.77 -16.88 -10.70
C GLY A 119 -31.74 -17.77 -10.01
N THR A 120 -31.53 -19.00 -10.49
CA THR A 120 -30.53 -19.93 -9.94
C THR A 120 -29.10 -19.47 -10.22
N VAL A 121 -28.82 -18.98 -11.43
CA VAL A 121 -27.52 -18.39 -11.78
C VAL A 121 -27.28 -17.13 -10.99
N GLY A 122 -28.29 -16.26 -10.86
CA GLY A 122 -28.25 -15.10 -9.99
C GLY A 122 -27.85 -15.49 -8.57
N ALA A 123 -28.58 -16.42 -7.94
CA ALA A 123 -28.30 -16.89 -6.59
C ALA A 123 -26.89 -17.49 -6.44
N SER A 124 -26.44 -18.29 -7.41
CA SER A 124 -25.10 -18.91 -7.39
C SER A 124 -23.96 -17.90 -7.63
N SER A 125 -24.23 -16.85 -8.40
CA SER A 125 -23.25 -15.83 -8.79
C SER A 125 -23.13 -14.69 -7.78
N ILE A 126 -24.06 -14.59 -6.82
CA ILE A 126 -24.07 -13.54 -5.78
C ILE A 126 -22.69 -13.41 -5.11
N LEU A 127 -22.12 -14.53 -4.64
CA LEU A 127 -20.81 -14.49 -3.98
C LEU A 127 -19.72 -14.01 -4.93
N ALA A 128 -19.68 -14.54 -6.15
CA ALA A 128 -18.70 -14.15 -7.16
C ALA A 128 -18.82 -12.66 -7.54
N ARG A 129 -20.06 -12.14 -7.66
CA ARG A 129 -20.33 -10.73 -7.95
C ARG A 129 -19.87 -9.82 -6.82
N PHE A 130 -20.27 -10.10 -5.59
CA PHE A 130 -19.87 -9.29 -4.44
C PHE A 130 -18.35 -9.28 -4.28
N MET A 131 -17.69 -10.43 -4.40
CA MET A 131 -16.24 -10.50 -4.28
C MET A 131 -15.52 -9.85 -5.47
N ALA A 132 -16.02 -10.01 -6.70
CA ALA A 132 -15.46 -9.32 -7.86
C ALA A 132 -15.61 -7.80 -7.77
N GLN A 133 -16.77 -7.29 -7.32
CA GLN A 133 -16.97 -5.86 -7.08
C GLN A 133 -16.05 -5.35 -5.97
N TYR A 134 -15.95 -6.07 -4.85
CA TYR A 134 -15.02 -5.73 -3.78
C TYR A 134 -13.57 -5.64 -4.29
N LEU A 135 -13.11 -6.67 -5.02
CA LEU A 135 -11.77 -6.69 -5.60
C LEU A 135 -11.56 -5.61 -6.65
N LEU A 136 -12.60 -5.21 -7.38
CA LEU A 136 -12.54 -4.12 -8.34
C LEU A 136 -12.33 -2.78 -7.62
N PHE A 137 -13.10 -2.51 -6.56
CA PHE A 137 -12.90 -1.31 -5.73
C PHE A 137 -11.53 -1.32 -5.06
N PHE A 138 -11.10 -2.46 -4.54
CA PHE A 138 -9.79 -2.64 -3.92
C PHE A 138 -8.65 -2.40 -4.93
N SER A 139 -8.72 -3.00 -6.11
CA SER A 139 -7.72 -2.81 -7.18
C SER A 139 -7.68 -1.35 -7.63
N THR A 140 -8.83 -0.65 -7.65
CA THR A 140 -8.91 0.78 -7.95
C THR A 140 -8.25 1.64 -6.89
N ALA A 141 -8.48 1.35 -5.61
CA ALA A 141 -7.80 2.03 -4.52
C ALA A 141 -6.28 1.80 -4.58
N MET A 142 -5.84 0.56 -4.84
CA MET A 142 -4.42 0.22 -4.96
C MET A 142 -3.77 0.90 -6.17
N LEU A 143 -4.45 0.95 -7.31
CA LEU A 143 -3.96 1.67 -8.50
C LEU A 143 -3.79 3.17 -8.20
N PHE A 144 -4.79 3.79 -7.57
CA PHE A 144 -4.71 5.20 -7.16
C PHE A 144 -3.55 5.47 -6.20
N LEU A 145 -3.37 4.61 -5.19
CA LEU A 145 -2.24 4.70 -4.27
C LEU A 145 -0.89 4.53 -4.98
N THR A 146 -0.83 3.66 -5.98
CA THR A 146 0.38 3.45 -6.81
C THR A 146 0.70 4.69 -7.63
N TYR A 147 -0.30 5.37 -8.20
CA TYR A 147 -0.10 6.64 -8.90
C TYR A 147 0.41 7.75 -7.97
N ILE A 148 -0.15 7.86 -6.76
CA ILE A 148 0.34 8.81 -5.75
C ILE A 148 1.80 8.53 -5.44
N VAL A 149 2.15 7.28 -5.19
CA VAL A 149 3.53 6.90 -4.88
C VAL A 149 4.45 7.20 -6.06
N LYS A 150 4.10 6.79 -7.28
CA LYS A 150 4.94 7.04 -8.46
C LYS A 150 5.18 8.53 -8.72
N GLY A 151 4.16 9.37 -8.53
CA GLY A 151 4.26 10.82 -8.78
C GLY A 151 4.87 11.62 -7.63
N TYR A 152 4.47 11.33 -6.39
CA TYR A 152 4.80 12.13 -5.21
C TYR A 152 5.57 11.38 -4.13
N GLY A 153 5.78 10.06 -4.27
CA GLY A 153 6.35 9.22 -3.23
C GLY A 153 7.76 9.63 -2.83
N SER A 154 8.63 9.99 -3.78
CA SER A 154 9.98 10.49 -3.46
C SER A 154 9.96 11.84 -2.73
N LEU A 155 9.04 12.73 -3.11
CA LEU A 155 8.83 14.02 -2.46
C LEU A 155 8.28 13.83 -1.04
N MET A 156 7.24 13.00 -0.88
CA MET A 156 6.67 12.67 0.42
C MET A 156 7.74 12.05 1.32
N PHE A 157 8.46 11.04 0.85
CA PHE A 157 9.52 10.40 1.62
C PHE A 157 10.63 11.36 2.05
N SER A 158 11.11 12.22 1.14
CA SER A 158 12.13 13.23 1.47
C SER A 158 11.64 14.27 2.48
N ILE A 159 10.41 14.77 2.34
CA ILE A 159 9.77 15.64 3.34
C ILE A 159 9.61 14.91 4.67
N GLY A 160 9.22 13.63 4.64
CA GLY A 160 9.06 12.80 5.83
C GLY A 160 10.36 12.68 6.63
N ILE A 161 11.49 12.44 5.95
CA ILE A 161 12.80 12.38 6.62
C ILE A 161 13.25 13.77 7.11
N ALA A 162 13.00 14.82 6.34
CA ALA A 162 13.27 16.19 6.76
C ALA A 162 12.50 16.54 8.05
N LEU A 163 11.21 16.22 8.11
CA LEU A 163 10.37 16.41 9.29
C LEU A 163 10.76 15.51 10.46
N ALA A 164 11.21 14.28 10.19
CA ALA A 164 11.74 13.37 11.21
C ALA A 164 12.96 13.95 11.93
N SER A 165 13.71 14.82 11.26
CA SER A 165 14.90 15.48 11.82
C SER A 165 14.53 16.63 12.77
N VAL A 166 13.28 17.12 12.74
CA VAL A 166 12.81 18.23 13.61
C VAL A 166 12.01 17.68 14.78
N ARG A 167 12.46 17.90 16.02
CA ARG A 167 11.86 17.32 17.23
C ARG A 167 10.33 17.50 17.32
N ARG A 168 9.82 18.70 17.04
CA ARG A 168 8.38 19.00 17.13
C ARG A 168 7.51 18.25 16.12
N VAL A 169 8.08 17.91 14.96
CA VAL A 169 7.35 17.30 13.84
C VAL A 169 7.81 15.86 13.58
N ARG A 170 8.69 15.34 14.45
CA ARG A 170 9.33 14.03 14.28
C ARG A 170 8.35 12.88 14.15
N SER A 171 7.29 12.91 14.95
CA SER A 171 6.22 11.91 14.91
C SER A 171 5.55 11.90 13.53
N ILE A 172 5.13 13.08 13.05
CA ILE A 172 4.48 13.26 11.75
C ILE A 172 5.41 12.83 10.61
N GLY A 173 6.69 13.22 10.66
CA GLY A 173 7.69 12.83 9.67
C GLY A 173 7.85 11.31 9.56
N SER A 174 7.94 10.63 10.71
CA SER A 174 8.02 9.17 10.76
C SER A 174 6.80 8.48 10.14
N TYR A 175 5.58 8.91 10.50
CA TYR A 175 4.34 8.37 9.90
C TYR A 175 4.32 8.55 8.38
N LEU A 176 4.82 9.68 7.89
CA LEU A 176 4.82 9.99 6.48
C LEU A 176 5.83 9.11 5.70
N VAL A 177 7.00 8.82 6.28
CA VAL A 177 7.97 7.89 5.71
C VAL A 177 7.41 6.47 5.66
N PHE A 178 6.95 5.94 6.80
CA PHE A 178 6.50 4.55 6.87
C PHE A 178 5.18 4.30 6.13
N SER A 179 4.30 5.30 6.00
CA SER A 179 3.09 5.16 5.18
C SER A 179 3.44 5.04 3.69
N VAL A 180 4.40 5.82 3.18
CA VAL A 180 4.86 5.69 1.79
C VAL A 180 5.49 4.31 1.56
N ILE A 181 6.36 3.85 2.46
CA ILE A 181 6.95 2.51 2.38
C ILE A 181 5.85 1.44 2.41
N ALA A 182 4.86 1.56 3.30
CA ALA A 182 3.76 0.61 3.41
C ALA A 182 2.94 0.52 2.12
N ILE A 183 2.66 1.65 1.48
CA ILE A 183 1.94 1.68 0.20
C ILE A 183 2.78 1.00 -0.89
N VAL A 184 4.08 1.29 -0.97
CA VAL A 184 4.98 0.67 -1.95
C VAL A 184 5.01 -0.84 -1.75
N VAL A 185 5.23 -1.30 -0.51
CA VAL A 185 5.27 -2.73 -0.17
C VAL A 185 3.94 -3.39 -0.46
N ALA A 186 2.81 -2.81 -0.04
CA ALA A 186 1.50 -3.37 -0.28
C ALA A 186 1.20 -3.47 -1.78
N SER A 187 1.42 -2.40 -2.55
CA SER A 187 1.12 -2.40 -3.98
C SER A 187 2.02 -3.37 -4.75
N CYS A 188 3.33 -3.31 -4.52
CA CYS A 188 4.30 -4.09 -5.30
C CYS A 188 4.31 -5.57 -4.94
N SER A 189 3.95 -5.94 -3.71
CA SER A 189 3.88 -7.35 -3.30
C SER A 189 2.53 -8.00 -3.64
N LEU A 190 1.42 -7.26 -3.53
CA LEU A 190 0.08 -7.81 -3.78
C LEU A 190 -0.30 -7.81 -5.26
N ALA A 191 0.20 -6.85 -6.05
CA ALA A 191 -0.07 -6.79 -7.49
C ALA A 191 0.14 -8.14 -8.22
N PRO A 192 1.31 -8.82 -8.10
CA PRO A 192 1.52 -10.08 -8.80
C PRO A 192 0.62 -11.21 -8.28
N PHE A 193 0.35 -11.24 -6.98
CA PHE A 193 -0.56 -12.24 -6.40
C PHE A 193 -1.97 -12.08 -6.96
N VAL A 194 -2.55 -10.89 -6.85
CA VAL A 194 -3.91 -10.61 -7.32
C VAL A 194 -4.02 -10.82 -8.83
N TYR A 195 -3.08 -10.28 -9.61
CA TYR A 195 -3.07 -10.44 -11.06
C TYR A 195 -3.03 -11.92 -11.50
N ASN A 196 -2.07 -12.69 -10.99
CA ASN A 196 -1.92 -14.10 -11.38
C ASN A 196 -3.14 -14.94 -10.97
N SER A 197 -3.73 -14.65 -9.80
CA SER A 197 -4.94 -15.33 -9.37
C SER A 197 -6.16 -14.94 -10.23
N LEU A 198 -6.30 -13.68 -10.65
CA LEU A 198 -7.40 -13.27 -11.55
C LEU A 198 -7.28 -13.85 -12.97
N GLN A 199 -6.06 -14.07 -13.45
CA GLN A 199 -5.84 -14.76 -14.73
C GLN A 199 -6.29 -16.22 -14.69
N SER A 200 -6.41 -16.82 -13.50
CA SER A 200 -6.88 -18.21 -13.35
C SER A 200 -8.41 -18.35 -13.35
N LEU A 201 -9.17 -17.25 -13.43
CA LEU A 201 -10.63 -17.28 -13.52
C LEU A 201 -11.07 -17.98 -14.80
N ARG A 202 -11.90 -19.02 -14.65
CA ARG A 202 -12.29 -19.92 -15.75
C ARG A 202 -13.51 -19.42 -16.50
N PHE A 203 -14.41 -18.71 -15.84
CA PHE A 203 -15.64 -18.28 -16.45
C PHE A 203 -15.40 -17.19 -17.51
N SER A 204 -15.89 -17.47 -18.72
CA SER A 204 -15.89 -16.54 -19.85
C SER A 204 -17.15 -16.78 -20.67
N TYR A 205 -17.99 -15.75 -20.79
CA TYR A 205 -19.19 -15.81 -21.63
C TYR A 205 -18.98 -15.00 -22.91
N LYS A 206 -19.00 -15.68 -24.07
CA LYS A 206 -19.06 -15.01 -25.37
C LYS A 206 -20.51 -15.02 -25.86
N PRO A 207 -21.06 -13.89 -26.31
CA PRO A 207 -22.41 -13.85 -26.87
C PRO A 207 -22.45 -14.70 -28.15
N GLY A 208 -23.33 -15.70 -28.16
CA GLY A 208 -23.48 -16.66 -29.24
C GLY A 208 -24.76 -17.45 -29.03
N ILE A 209 -25.71 -17.25 -29.94
CA ILE A 209 -27.10 -17.72 -29.95
C ILE A 209 -27.13 -19.24 -29.70
N ILE A 210 -27.62 -19.68 -28.54
CA ILE A 210 -28.90 -20.41 -28.34
C ILE A 210 -29.22 -21.62 -29.27
N ASP A 211 -28.43 -21.97 -30.29
CA ASP A 211 -28.84 -22.92 -31.34
C ASP A 211 -28.56 -24.41 -31.05
N VAL A 212 -28.07 -24.79 -29.86
CA VAL A 212 -27.72 -26.19 -29.49
C VAL A 212 -28.37 -26.64 -28.15
N LEU A 213 -29.53 -26.08 -27.83
CA LEU A 213 -29.92 -25.70 -26.46
C LEU A 213 -30.49 -26.73 -25.45
N SER A 214 -30.64 -28.04 -25.72
CA SER A 214 -31.23 -28.94 -24.69
C SER A 214 -30.23 -29.91 -24.05
N GLU A 215 -29.49 -30.70 -24.85
CA GLU A 215 -28.54 -31.70 -24.35
C GLU A 215 -27.19 -31.04 -23.98
N ALA A 216 -26.67 -30.22 -24.89
CA ALA A 216 -25.42 -29.49 -24.66
C ALA A 216 -25.59 -28.50 -23.52
N PHE A 217 -26.78 -27.90 -23.35
CA PHE A 217 -27.05 -26.94 -22.28
C PHE A 217 -27.07 -27.60 -20.90
N LYS A 218 -27.58 -28.82 -20.72
CA LYS A 218 -27.51 -29.50 -19.41
C LYS A 218 -26.06 -29.75 -18.96
N GLN A 219 -25.19 -30.20 -19.87
CA GLN A 219 -23.77 -30.36 -19.58
C GLN A 219 -23.06 -29.01 -19.44
N LEU A 220 -23.33 -28.03 -20.32
CA LEU A 220 -22.76 -26.68 -20.25
C LEU A 220 -23.13 -25.96 -18.96
N PHE A 221 -24.39 -26.09 -18.52
CA PHE A 221 -24.90 -25.35 -17.38
C PHE A 221 -24.36 -25.93 -16.08
N THR A 222 -24.22 -27.25 -15.99
CA THR A 222 -23.64 -27.90 -14.80
C THR A 222 -22.16 -27.55 -14.64
N ASP A 223 -21.38 -27.58 -15.72
CA ASP A 223 -19.97 -27.25 -15.69
C ASP A 223 -19.73 -25.74 -15.51
N ARG A 224 -20.52 -24.87 -16.17
CA ARG A 224 -20.38 -23.41 -16.00
C ARG A 224 -20.86 -22.89 -14.65
N LEU A 225 -21.90 -23.48 -14.05
CA LEU A 225 -22.28 -23.15 -12.66
C LEU A 225 -21.17 -23.55 -11.70
N ARG A 226 -20.56 -24.72 -11.93
CA ARG A 226 -19.44 -25.19 -11.13
C ARG A 226 -18.25 -24.24 -11.26
N ASP A 227 -17.88 -23.83 -12.48
CA ASP A 227 -16.83 -22.84 -12.72
C ASP A 227 -17.14 -21.52 -12.01
N LEU A 228 -18.39 -21.06 -12.06
CA LEU A 228 -18.82 -19.82 -11.38
C LEU A 228 -18.70 -19.91 -9.85
N ILE A 229 -19.02 -21.07 -9.28
CA ILE A 229 -18.88 -21.34 -7.84
C ILE A 229 -17.40 -21.45 -7.45
N GLU A 230 -16.59 -22.14 -8.27
CA GLU A 230 -15.13 -22.25 -8.06
C GLU A 230 -14.45 -20.88 -8.16
N ASP A 231 -14.81 -20.08 -9.16
CA ASP A 231 -14.35 -18.69 -9.33
C ASP A 231 -14.79 -17.82 -8.13
N GLY A 232 -16.03 -17.98 -7.65
CA GLY A 232 -16.50 -17.28 -6.45
C GLY A 232 -15.70 -17.61 -5.19
N LYS A 233 -15.31 -18.87 -5.00
CA LYS A 233 -14.43 -19.30 -3.90
C LYS A 233 -13.03 -18.70 -4.04
N LEU A 234 -12.48 -18.70 -5.26
CA LEU A 234 -11.18 -18.15 -5.56
C LEU A 234 -11.14 -16.64 -5.31
N LEU A 235 -12.15 -15.89 -5.77
CA LEU A 235 -12.27 -14.45 -5.53
C LEU A 235 -12.38 -14.12 -4.03
N SER A 236 -13.15 -14.92 -3.28
CA SER A 236 -13.25 -14.78 -1.81
C SER A 236 -11.92 -15.02 -1.11
N TYR A 237 -11.17 -16.04 -1.55
CA TYR A 237 -9.83 -16.32 -1.05
C TYR A 237 -8.87 -15.15 -1.31
N ILE A 238 -8.83 -14.62 -2.54
CA ILE A 238 -8.00 -13.46 -2.90
C ILE A 238 -8.37 -12.26 -2.03
N ALA A 239 -9.67 -11.94 -1.91
CA ALA A 239 -10.15 -10.82 -1.13
C ALA A 239 -9.71 -10.92 0.34
N THR A 240 -9.80 -12.12 0.92
CA THR A 240 -9.37 -12.38 2.29
C THR A 240 -7.87 -12.18 2.45
N VAL A 241 -7.06 -12.79 1.58
CA VAL A 241 -5.59 -12.68 1.63
C VAL A 241 -5.14 -11.22 1.44
N ALA A 242 -5.71 -10.52 0.46
CA ALA A 242 -5.39 -9.11 0.20
C ALA A 242 -5.75 -8.22 1.40
N THR A 243 -6.93 -8.41 2.00
CA THR A 243 -7.37 -7.64 3.18
C THR A 243 -6.45 -7.89 4.37
N VAL A 244 -6.15 -9.16 4.67
CA VAL A 244 -5.27 -9.52 5.78
C VAL A 244 -3.86 -8.99 5.56
N ALA A 245 -3.33 -9.11 4.35
CA ALA A 245 -1.99 -8.61 4.02
C ALA A 245 -1.90 -7.09 4.19
N VAL A 246 -2.88 -6.32 3.68
CA VAL A 246 -2.92 -4.87 3.87
C VAL A 246 -3.08 -4.52 5.35
N ALA A 247 -3.90 -5.23 6.12
CA ALA A 247 -4.05 -5.02 7.56
C ALA A 247 -2.74 -5.25 8.32
N VAL A 248 -2.00 -6.32 7.98
CA VAL A 248 -0.68 -6.59 8.57
C VAL A 248 0.33 -5.52 8.20
N ILE A 249 0.41 -5.13 6.91
CA ILE A 249 1.34 -4.11 6.44
C ILE A 249 1.08 -2.77 7.11
N THR A 250 -0.19 -2.35 7.21
CA THR A 250 -0.57 -1.10 7.87
C THR A 250 -0.32 -1.14 9.38
N ALA A 251 -0.59 -2.27 10.04
CA ALA A 251 -0.29 -2.45 11.46
C ALA A 251 1.22 -2.37 11.75
N VAL A 252 2.04 -3.04 10.93
CA VAL A 252 3.50 -2.97 11.03
C VAL A 252 3.99 -1.54 10.77
N ALA A 253 3.48 -0.87 9.75
CA ALA A 253 3.85 0.51 9.46
C ALA A 253 3.48 1.47 10.61
N ALA A 254 2.31 1.30 11.21
CA ALA A 254 1.89 2.08 12.37
C ALA A 254 2.75 1.78 13.60
N ALA A 255 3.10 0.52 13.83
CA ALA A 255 3.99 0.12 14.92
C ALA A 255 5.40 0.70 14.74
N LEU A 256 5.97 0.63 13.52
CA LEU A 256 7.27 1.22 13.20
C LEU A 256 7.26 2.74 13.32
N SER A 257 6.18 3.41 12.89
CA SER A 257 6.02 4.86 13.03
C SER A 257 5.98 5.31 14.48
N ARG A 258 5.29 4.55 15.34
CA ARG A 258 5.25 4.81 16.79
C ARG A 258 6.58 4.49 17.45
N ALA A 259 7.19 3.37 17.07
CA ALA A 259 8.48 2.95 17.59
C ALA A 259 9.55 4.01 17.26
N SER A 260 9.63 4.48 16.02
CA SER A 260 10.60 5.51 15.63
C SER A 260 10.35 6.83 16.35
N GLY A 261 9.08 7.22 16.55
CA GLY A 261 8.73 8.41 17.33
C GLY A 261 9.14 8.33 18.81
N GLY A 262 8.97 7.17 19.46
CA GLY A 262 9.20 6.99 20.91
C GLY A 262 10.56 6.41 21.32
N LEU A 263 11.28 5.73 20.43
CA LEU A 263 12.61 5.15 20.72
C LEU A 263 13.62 6.22 21.09
N MET A 264 13.55 7.39 20.45
CA MET A 264 14.51 8.46 20.72
C MET A 264 14.25 9.13 22.07
N ASP A 265 12.98 9.33 22.44
CA ASP A 265 12.62 9.88 23.76
C ASP A 265 13.06 8.94 24.90
N THR A 266 13.02 7.62 24.67
CA THR A 266 13.43 6.61 25.66
C THR A 266 14.93 6.36 25.73
N LEU A 267 15.66 6.43 24.61
CA LEU A 267 17.12 6.40 24.61
C LEU A 267 17.69 7.66 25.27
N MET A 268 17.09 8.82 25.00
CA MET A 268 17.58 10.10 25.50
C MET A 268 17.24 10.35 26.97
N SER A 269 16.11 9.84 27.47
CA SER A 269 15.84 9.87 28.92
C SER A 269 16.90 9.09 29.72
N ARG A 270 17.47 8.03 29.12
CA ARG A 270 18.59 7.29 29.70
C ARG A 270 19.93 8.03 29.59
N VAL A 271 20.18 8.73 28.48
CA VAL A 271 21.41 9.52 28.29
C VAL A 271 21.42 10.80 29.14
N ARG A 272 20.26 11.44 29.35
CA ARG A 272 20.13 12.65 30.20
C ARG A 272 20.04 12.33 31.70
N GLY A 273 19.78 11.08 32.06
CA GLY A 273 19.75 10.59 33.45
C GLY A 273 21.09 10.08 33.96
N LEU A 274 22.11 10.02 33.09
CA LEU A 274 23.52 9.76 33.42
C LEU A 274 24.29 11.10 33.47
#